data_AF-D0N1Z5-F1
#
_entry.id   AF-D0N1Z5-F1
#
_cell.length_a   1.000
_cell.length_b   1.000
_cell.length_c   1.000
_cell.angle_alpha   90.00
_cell.angle_beta   90.00
_cell.angle_gamma   90.00
#
_symmetry.space_group_name_H-M   'P 1'
#
loop_
_entity.id
_entity.type
_entity.pdbx_description
1 polymer ?
#
loop_
_entity_poly.entity_id
_entity_poly.type
_entity_poly.pdbx_seq_one_letter_code
_entity_poly.pdbx_strand_id
1 'polypeptide(L)'
;MARKWFQLVGEDGNAVTSTDAVVVDIEDLDTLRGAVKEKLRDSHLAGIAASDLRVFTNRAEYDEKRSVLLPQSWSPVTAYGNNGENALIVQVPKRAESDLRYLSSQTFKNKSKRQYL
;
A
#
# COMPACT_ATOMS: atom_id res chain seq x y z
N MET A 1 17.93 11.75 11.11
CA MET A 1 17.14 12.14 9.91
C MET A 1 17.86 11.85 8.59
N ALA A 2 17.39 10.85 7.85
CA ALA A 2 17.80 10.52 6.49
C ALA A 2 16.58 10.62 5.54
N ARG A 3 16.78 11.15 4.33
CA ARG A 3 15.75 11.17 3.28
C ARG A 3 15.75 9.83 2.56
N LYS A 4 14.60 9.15 2.54
CA LYS A 4 14.40 7.88 1.84
C LYS A 4 13.34 8.03 0.76
N TRP A 5 13.70 7.63 -0.45
CA TRP A 5 12.83 7.57 -1.61
C TRP A 5 12.10 6.24 -1.66
N PHE A 6 10.82 6.29 -1.99
CA PHE A 6 9.95 5.13 -2.10
C PHE A 6 8.95 5.31 -3.24
N GLN A 7 8.41 4.20 -3.73
CA GLN A 7 7.32 4.17 -4.70
C GLN A 7 6.22 3.25 -4.18
N LEU A 8 4.98 3.74 -4.19
CA LEU A 8 3.83 2.95 -3.80
C LEU A 8 3.34 2.12 -4.98
N VAL A 9 3.21 0.80 -4.80
CA VAL A 9 2.67 -0.11 -5.82
C VAL A 9 1.47 -0.88 -5.27
N GLY A 10 0.52 -1.19 -6.16
CA GLY A 10 -0.60 -2.05 -5.85
C GLY A 10 -0.20 -3.52 -5.84
N GLU A 11 -1.07 -4.38 -5.34
CA GLU A 11 -0.93 -5.84 -5.48
C GLU A 11 -0.90 -6.27 -6.96
N ASP A 12 -1.58 -5.53 -7.83
CA ASP A 12 -1.55 -5.66 -9.29
C ASP A 12 -0.22 -5.21 -9.92
N GLY A 13 0.70 -4.62 -9.14
CA GLY A 13 2.05 -4.26 -9.57
C GLY A 13 2.14 -2.95 -10.34
N ASN A 14 1.02 -2.28 -10.55
CA ASN A 14 1.04 -0.93 -11.08
C ASN A 14 1.44 0.06 -10.00
N ALA A 15 2.11 1.12 -10.42
CA ALA A 15 2.43 2.24 -9.57
C ALA A 15 1.14 2.95 -9.15
N VAL A 16 0.87 3.00 -7.85
CA VAL A 16 -0.25 3.73 -7.27
C VAL A 16 0.12 5.21 -7.13
N THR A 17 1.40 5.48 -6.84
CA THR A 17 1.94 6.84 -6.79
C THR A 17 3.22 6.93 -7.60
N SER A 18 3.58 8.15 -8.01
CA SER A 18 4.95 8.46 -8.42
C SER A 18 5.93 8.27 -7.26
N THR A 19 7.21 8.13 -7.59
CA THR A 19 8.28 8.07 -6.60
C THR A 19 8.28 9.33 -5.74
N ASP A 20 8.33 9.13 -4.44
CA ASP A 20 8.22 10.19 -3.44
C ASP A 20 9.24 9.94 -2.32
N ALA A 21 9.43 10.92 -1.43
CA ALA A 21 10.41 10.80 -0.36
C ALA A 21 9.82 11.10 1.03
N VAL A 22 10.25 10.32 2.01
CA VAL A 22 10.00 10.54 3.44
C VAL A 22 11.31 10.80 4.17
N VAL A 23 11.24 11.55 5.26
CA VAL A 23 12.36 11.70 6.18
C VAL A 23 12.14 10.73 7.32
N VAL A 24 13.09 9.83 7.53
CA VAL A 24 13.06 8.88 8.65
C VAL A 24 14.18 9.24 9.62
N ASP A 25 13.89 9.17 10.91
CA ASP A 25 14.92 9.48 11.89
C ASP A 25 15.91 8.33 12.08
N ILE A 26 15.37 7.11 12.02
CA ILE A 26 16.08 5.83 12.07
C ILE A 26 15.82 5.12 10.74
N GLU A 27 16.88 4.59 10.11
CA GLU A 27 16.79 3.81 8.87
C GLU A 27 16.25 2.38 9.12
N ASP A 28 15.12 2.31 9.80
CA ASP A 28 14.42 1.08 10.15
C ASP A 28 13.14 0.91 9.31
N LEU A 29 12.76 -0.34 9.09
CA LEU A 29 11.59 -0.72 8.31
C LEU A 29 10.27 -0.25 8.92
N ASP A 30 10.12 -0.36 10.24
CA ASP A 30 8.91 0.07 10.93
C ASP A 30 8.79 1.61 10.90
N THR A 31 9.92 2.30 11.10
CA THR A 31 9.99 3.76 11.00
C THR A 31 9.63 4.25 9.59
N LEU A 32 10.12 3.57 8.54
CA LEU A 32 9.76 3.87 7.15
C LEU A 32 8.27 3.64 6.90
N ARG A 33 7.72 2.51 7.32
CA ARG A 33 6.29 2.19 7.15
C ARG A 33 5.40 3.20 7.88
N GLY A 34 5.80 3.59 9.09
CA GLY A 34 5.15 4.64 9.88
C GLY A 34 5.13 5.98 9.14
N ALA A 35 6.29 6.43 8.64
CA ALA A 35 6.41 7.69 7.91
C ALA A 35 5.62 7.69 6.59
N VAL A 36 5.66 6.59 5.82
CA VAL A 36 4.89 6.44 4.57
C VAL A 36 3.38 6.42 4.89
N LYS A 37 2.97 5.72 5.95
CA LYS A 37 1.58 5.72 6.41
C LYS A 37 1.12 7.11 6.83
N GLU A 38 1.92 7.84 7.60
CA GLU A 38 1.58 9.20 8.01
C GLU A 38 1.38 10.10 6.78
N LYS A 39 2.30 10.02 5.81
CA LYS A 39 2.25 10.83 4.59
C LYS A 39 1.05 10.52 3.70
N LEU A 40 0.59 9.27 3.67
CA LEU A 40 -0.51 8.80 2.81
C LEU A 40 -1.77 8.40 3.59
N ARG A 41 -1.87 8.83 4.86
CA ARG A 41 -2.92 8.43 5.82
C ARG A 41 -4.32 8.64 5.26
N ASP A 42 -4.54 9.80 4.65
CA ASP A 42 -5.87 10.27 4.25
C ASP A 42 -6.23 9.86 2.81
N SER A 43 -5.31 9.22 2.09
CA SER A 43 -5.49 8.85 0.68
C SER A 43 -5.50 7.34 0.51
N HIS A 44 -4.37 6.78 0.06
CA HIS A 44 -4.27 5.40 -0.42
C HIS A 44 -4.13 4.39 0.73
N LEU A 45 -3.67 4.84 1.90
CA LEU A 45 -3.42 3.97 3.06
C LEU A 45 -4.48 4.05 4.16
N ALA A 46 -5.59 4.76 3.93
CA ALA A 46 -6.70 4.86 4.88
C ALA A 46 -7.28 3.48 5.29
N GLY A 47 -7.10 3.07 6.55
CA GLY A 47 -7.58 1.77 7.04
C GLY A 47 -6.65 0.58 6.76
N ILE A 48 -5.44 0.82 6.28
CA ILE A 48 -4.37 -0.19 6.16
C ILE A 48 -3.37 0.02 7.31
N ALA A 49 -2.94 -1.04 7.99
CA ALA A 49 -1.91 -0.90 9.02
C ALA A 49 -0.54 -0.67 8.37
N ALA A 50 0.34 0.08 9.03
CA ALA A 50 1.71 0.25 8.54
C ALA A 50 2.42 -1.12 8.45
N SER A 51 2.11 -2.03 9.37
CA SER A 51 2.63 -3.40 9.42
C SER A 51 2.19 -4.27 8.24
N ASP A 52 1.05 -3.97 7.62
CA ASP A 52 0.53 -4.70 6.45
C ASP A 52 1.22 -4.28 5.14
N LEU A 53 1.95 -3.17 5.14
CA LEU A 53 2.71 -2.71 3.98
C LEU A 53 3.93 -3.61 3.77
N ARG A 54 4.08 -4.16 2.57
CA ARG A 54 5.26 -4.94 2.21
C ARG A 54 6.27 -4.02 1.55
N VAL A 55 7.51 -4.03 2.03
CA VAL A 55 8.57 -3.17 1.50
C VAL A 55 9.61 -4.04 0.83
N PHE A 56 9.97 -3.68 -0.39
CA PHE A 56 10.98 -4.35 -1.20
C PHE A 56 12.14 -3.39 -1.48
N THR A 57 13.29 -3.98 -1.76
CA THR A 57 14.57 -3.30 -1.92
C THR A 57 14.54 -2.28 -3.05
N ASN A 58 14.06 -2.70 -4.22
CA ASN A 58 13.95 -1.87 -5.42
C ASN A 58 12.96 -2.51 -6.40
N ARG A 59 12.74 -1.84 -7.54
CA ARG A 59 11.82 -2.32 -8.58
C ARG A 59 12.22 -3.65 -9.20
N ALA A 60 13.51 -3.86 -9.46
CA ALA A 60 14.01 -5.10 -10.06
C ALA A 60 13.73 -6.32 -9.16
N GLU A 61 14.06 -6.22 -7.88
CA GLU A 61 13.81 -7.27 -6.89
C GLU A 61 12.29 -7.50 -6.70
N TYR A 62 11.50 -6.42 -6.74
CA TYR A 62 10.04 -6.54 -6.70
C TYR A 62 9.51 -7.35 -7.89
N ASP A 63 9.92 -7.03 -9.12
CA ASP A 63 9.49 -7.74 -10.33
C ASP A 63 9.93 -9.22 -10.33
N GLU A 64 11.14 -9.52 -9.85
CA GLU A 64 11.63 -10.89 -9.67
C GLU A 64 10.81 -11.65 -8.61
N LYS A 65 10.65 -11.09 -7.41
CA LYS A 65 9.95 -11.75 -6.30
C LYS A 65 8.46 -11.93 -6.55
N ARG A 66 7.84 -10.96 -7.23
CA ARG A 66 6.44 -11.04 -7.66
C ARG A 66 6.24 -12.14 -8.69
N SER A 67 7.18 -12.30 -9.62
CA SER A 67 7.15 -13.40 -10.60
C SER A 67 7.26 -14.78 -9.94
N VAL A 68 7.90 -14.87 -8.76
CA VAL A 68 8.11 -16.11 -8.01
C VAL A 68 7.12 -16.29 -6.85
N LEU A 69 6.13 -15.39 -6.68
CA LEU A 69 5.14 -15.41 -5.59
C LEU A 69 5.77 -15.59 -4.19
N LEU A 70 6.98 -15.04 -3.97
CA LEU A 70 7.68 -15.27 -2.71
C LEU A 70 6.94 -14.58 -1.54
N PRO A 71 6.59 -15.31 -0.48
CA PRO A 71 5.84 -14.76 0.65
C PRO A 71 6.68 -13.81 1.52
N GLN A 72 8.00 -13.74 1.34
CA GLN A 72 8.87 -12.92 2.16
C GLN A 72 9.78 -12.02 1.31
N SER A 73 9.59 -10.72 1.46
CA SER A 73 10.61 -9.72 1.13
C SER A 73 10.84 -8.87 2.36
N TRP A 74 12.05 -8.97 2.90
CA TRP A 74 12.55 -8.13 3.97
C TRP A 74 13.85 -7.54 3.47
N SER A 75 13.83 -6.24 3.25
CA SER A 75 14.95 -5.51 2.66
C SER A 75 15.56 -4.59 3.69
N PRO A 76 16.89 -4.57 3.86
CA PRO A 76 17.53 -3.62 4.74
C PRO A 76 17.37 -2.20 4.17
N VAL A 77 16.58 -1.37 4.86
CA VAL A 77 16.28 0.03 4.50
C VAL A 77 17.56 0.89 4.43
N THR A 78 18.64 0.46 5.08
CA THR A 78 19.94 1.15 5.08
C THR A 78 20.65 1.13 3.72
N ALA A 79 20.49 0.07 2.91
CA ALA A 79 21.21 -0.05 1.63
C ALA A 79 20.48 0.60 0.43
N TYR A 80 19.17 0.86 0.56
CA TYR A 80 18.30 1.27 -0.55
C TYR A 80 17.44 2.49 -0.18
N GLY A 81 16.86 3.17 -1.19
CA GLY A 81 16.07 4.39 -1.00
C GLY A 81 16.89 5.69 -0.95
N ASN A 82 18.18 5.67 -1.31
CA ASN A 82 19.03 6.87 -1.24
C ASN A 82 18.76 7.87 -2.40
N ASN A 83 18.17 7.40 -3.50
CA ASN A 83 17.78 8.23 -4.66
C ASN A 83 16.51 7.68 -5.32
N GLY A 84 15.94 8.43 -6.28
CA GLY A 84 14.71 8.05 -6.97
C GLY A 84 14.83 6.80 -7.86
N GLU A 85 16.01 6.49 -8.38
CA GLU A 85 16.28 5.29 -9.19
C GLU A 85 16.35 4.01 -8.33
N ASN A 86 16.85 4.15 -7.11
CA ASN A 86 16.97 3.09 -6.12
C ASN A 86 15.89 3.19 -5.04
N ALA A 87 14.71 3.68 -5.42
CA ALA A 87 13.60 3.87 -4.50
C ALA A 87 13.07 2.53 -3.97
N LEU A 88 12.73 2.51 -2.68
CA LEU A 88 12.13 1.36 -2.02
C LEU A 88 10.72 1.15 -2.55
N ILE A 89 10.33 -0.09 -2.84
CA ILE A 89 8.99 -0.37 -3.34
C ILE A 89 8.09 -0.73 -2.17
N VAL A 90 7.04 0.04 -1.94
CA VAL A 90 6.06 -0.21 -0.89
C VAL A 90 4.80 -0.76 -1.56
N GLN A 91 4.59 -2.07 -1.43
CA GLN A 91 3.39 -2.74 -1.89
C GLN A 91 2.27 -2.59 -0.87
N VAL A 92 1.13 -2.14 -1.37
CA VAL A 92 -0.12 -2.04 -0.62
C VAL A 92 -0.94 -3.29 -0.86
N PRO A 93 -1.31 -4.05 0.18
CA PRO A 93 -2.20 -5.20 0.02
C PRO A 93 -3.56 -4.72 -0.48
N LYS A 94 -4.21 -5.53 -1.32
CA LYS A 94 -5.57 -5.21 -1.76
C LYS A 94 -6.47 -5.13 -0.52
N ARG A 95 -7.11 -3.98 -0.29
CA ARG A 95 -8.18 -3.91 0.71
C ARG A 95 -9.19 -4.98 0.33
N ALA A 96 -9.53 -5.86 1.27
CA ALA A 96 -10.77 -6.60 1.13
C ALA A 96 -11.86 -5.56 0.88
N GLU A 97 -12.50 -5.61 -0.29
CA GLU A 97 -13.75 -4.89 -0.57
C GLU A 97 -14.82 -5.41 0.40
N SER A 98 -14.69 -5.11 1.67
CA SER A 98 -15.67 -5.40 2.70
C SER A 98 -15.93 -4.09 3.41
N ASP A 99 -16.54 -3.15 2.69
CA ASP A 99 -17.67 -2.38 3.27
C ASP A 99 -18.49 -1.54 2.28
N LEU A 100 -17.96 -1.16 1.10
CA LEU A 100 -18.74 -0.30 0.19
C LEU A 100 -19.94 -0.99 -0.50
N ARG A 101 -20.07 -2.33 -0.41
CA ARG A 101 -21.26 -3.05 -0.90
C ARG A 101 -22.41 -3.09 0.09
N TYR A 102 -22.20 -2.69 1.35
CA TYR A 102 -23.31 -2.63 2.32
C TYR A 102 -24.20 -1.39 2.13
N LEU A 103 -23.67 -0.29 1.59
CA LEU A 103 -24.47 0.91 1.37
C LEU A 103 -25.38 0.83 0.14
N SER A 104 -24.95 0.16 -0.93
CA SER A 104 -25.76 0.02 -2.16
C SER A 104 -26.90 -1.00 -2.04
N SER A 105 -26.87 -1.87 -1.02
CA SER A 105 -27.87 -2.93 -0.84
C SER A 105 -29.13 -2.46 -0.10
N GLN A 106 -29.11 -1.28 0.54
CA GLN A 106 -30.26 -0.77 1.29
C GLN A 106 -31.24 0.06 0.43
N THR A 107 -30.87 0.46 -0.79
CA THR A 107 -31.72 1.36 -1.60
C THR A 107 -32.61 0.65 -2.63
N PHE A 108 -32.49 -0.66 -2.85
CA PHE A 108 -33.28 -1.40 -3.85
C PHE A 108 -34.38 -2.32 -3.29
N LYS A 109 -34.56 -2.41 -1.96
CA LYS A 109 -35.60 -3.25 -1.33
C LYS A 109 -36.67 -2.45 -0.59
N ASN A 110 -37.27 -1.42 -1.20
CA ASN A 110 -38.59 -0.99 -0.70
C ASN A 110 -39.49 -0.27 -1.72
N LYS A 111 -39.74 -0.82 -2.90
CA LYS A 111 -40.95 -0.50 -3.69
C LYS A 111 -41.34 -1.65 -4.63
N SER A 112 -41.86 -2.76 -4.10
CA SER A 112 -42.84 -3.52 -4.87
C SER A 112 -43.64 -4.53 -4.05
N LYS A 113 -44.95 -4.27 -4.06
CA LYS A 113 -46.08 -5.23 -4.07
C LYS A 113 -46.56 -5.82 -2.75
N ARG A 114 -47.74 -5.33 -2.36
CA ARG A 114 -49.01 -6.06 -2.11
C ARG A 114 -50.09 -4.95 -2.12
N GLN A 115 -50.82 -4.64 -3.20
CA GLN A 115 -51.87 -5.44 -3.85
C GLN A 115 -52.48 -6.47 -2.89
N TYR A 116 -53.51 -6.05 -2.15
CA TYR A 116 -54.54 -6.93 -1.64
C TYR A 116 -55.86 -6.53 -2.30
N LEU A 117 -56.59 -7.57 -2.71
CA LEU A 117 -57.91 -7.55 -3.33
C LEU A 117 -58.91 -6.70 -2.55
#